data_AF-A0AA36DA73-F1
#
_entry.id   AF-A0AA36DA73-F1
#
_cell.length_a   1.000
_cell.length_b   1.000
_cell.length_c   1.000
_cell.angle_alpha   90.00
_cell.angle_beta   90.00
_cell.angle_gamma   90.00
#
_symmetry.space_group_name_H-M   'P 1'
#
loop_
_entity.id
_entity.type
_entity.pdbx_description
1 polymer ?
#
loop_
_entity_poly.entity_id
_entity_poly.type
_entity_poly.pdbx_seq_one_letter_code
_entity_poly.pdbx_strand_id
1 'polypeptide(L)'
;MSEGQWSGLPLVVLESIFDKLPIKNKGRCAQVCYDWYLASKSERSWRYFRYEDDIFVRRKFTQHSGWQNHIDHYRLRFLTAKTVTKWKRFEVLPVSSLSHMYEFLRVLSNFSEYYERNAGEEPLSGLQSFQFEWEMHVPKEGAGVHFDHDIGTGGTMLAGIWLFLQHLFGLKSLALINLQLAEREFNPFMEKIWTFFQDRLEELYFLNATLYRKPVLYLGLFLNLRKLVVSPQHLDDDCLILIGDLRSLKTFMIVQTEKTSEHRACSRNSWEIFEKGNGGRTRLYLVLKGKGRLPMLVQPGAPVKSIIWEKYNGQLTYDLTQNVKIVFRNIFP
;
A
#
# COMPACT_ATOMS: atom_id res chain seq x y z
N MET A 1 35.07 -15.65 29.50
CA MET A 1 33.84 -15.15 28.84
C MET A 1 34.25 -14.69 27.46
N SER A 2 33.92 -15.45 26.41
CA SER A 2 34.23 -15.09 25.04
C SER A 2 33.41 -13.86 24.66
N GLU A 3 34.04 -12.69 24.62
CA GLU A 3 33.47 -11.51 24.00
C GLU A 3 33.11 -11.87 22.55
N GLY A 4 31.80 -11.90 22.25
CA GLY A 4 31.33 -12.26 20.93
C GLY A 4 31.93 -11.33 19.89
N GLN A 5 32.78 -11.85 18.99
CA GLN A 5 33.33 -11.07 17.89
C GLN A 5 32.23 -10.77 16.88
N TRP A 6 31.54 -9.64 17.06
CA TRP A 6 30.52 -9.11 16.15
C TRP A 6 31.05 -8.89 14.72
N SER A 7 32.36 -8.75 14.57
CA SER A 7 33.05 -8.66 13.29
C SER A 7 33.09 -9.98 12.51
N GLY A 8 33.02 -11.13 13.19
CA GLY A 8 33.07 -12.46 12.57
C GLY A 8 31.70 -13.11 12.37
N LEU A 9 30.61 -12.33 12.43
CA LEU A 9 29.27 -12.87 12.23
C LEU A 9 29.11 -13.41 10.80
N PRO A 10 28.46 -14.59 10.62
CA PRO A 10 28.14 -15.10 9.29
C PRO A 10 27.33 -14.09 8.47
N LEU A 11 27.63 -13.99 7.17
CA LEU A 11 26.99 -13.05 6.25
C LEU A 11 25.46 -13.14 6.31
N VAL A 12 24.90 -14.35 6.39
CA VAL A 12 23.45 -14.60 6.48
C VAL A 12 22.80 -13.91 7.70
N VAL A 13 23.52 -13.85 8.82
CA VAL A 13 23.04 -13.18 10.04
C VAL A 13 23.09 -11.66 9.82
N LEU A 14 24.19 -11.15 9.25
CA LEU A 14 24.32 -9.72 8.92
C LEU A 14 23.23 -9.27 7.94
N GLU A 15 22.95 -10.03 6.89
CA GLU A 15 21.85 -9.75 5.96
C GLU A 15 20.49 -9.67 6.67
N SER A 16 20.25 -10.58 7.63
CA SER A 16 19.02 -10.58 8.43
C SER A 16 18.92 -9.36 9.37
N ILE A 17 20.06 -8.82 9.81
CA ILE A 17 20.13 -7.56 10.55
C ILE A 17 19.84 -6.38 9.60
N PHE A 18 20.50 -6.33 8.44
CA PHE A 18 20.32 -5.28 7.44
C PHE A 18 18.89 -5.20 6.88
N ASP A 19 18.20 -6.33 6.76
CA ASP A 19 16.79 -6.39 6.36
C ASP A 19 15.87 -5.62 7.34
N LYS A 20 16.24 -5.59 8.63
CA LYS A 20 15.48 -4.89 9.68
C LYS A 20 15.92 -3.44 9.92
N LEU A 21 17.04 -3.01 9.33
CA LEU A 21 17.57 -1.67 9.56
C LEU A 21 16.84 -0.61 8.72
N PRO A 22 16.52 0.56 9.30
CA PRO A 22 16.07 1.71 8.51
C PRO A 22 17.13 2.13 7.48
N ILE A 23 16.70 2.59 6.30
CA ILE A 23 17.58 2.96 5.19
C ILE A 23 18.64 3.98 5.62
N LYS A 24 18.24 4.97 6.44
CA LYS A 24 19.14 6.01 6.99
C LYS A 24 20.34 5.44 7.77
N ASN A 25 20.19 4.24 8.34
CA ASN A 25 21.23 3.58 9.15
C ASN A 25 22.08 2.61 8.33
N LYS A 26 21.56 2.03 7.24
CA LYS A 26 22.29 1.04 6.42
C LYS A 26 23.65 1.56 5.95
N GLY A 27 23.72 2.82 5.52
CA GLY A 27 24.98 3.44 5.09
C GLY A 27 26.02 3.58 6.20
N ARG A 28 25.60 3.90 7.43
CA ARG A 28 26.51 4.02 8.59
C ARG A 28 26.98 2.64 9.06
N CYS A 29 26.07 1.67 9.11
CA CYS A 29 26.39 0.28 9.46
C CYS A 29 27.37 -0.35 8.46
N ALA A 30 27.25 -0.04 7.17
CA ALA A 30 28.17 -0.53 6.14
C ALA A 30 29.62 -0.04 6.30
N GLN A 31 29.89 0.96 7.16
CA GLN A 31 31.23 1.50 7.40
C GLN A 31 31.95 0.86 8.58
N VAL A 32 31.31 -0.06 9.32
CA VAL A 32 31.87 -0.67 10.53
C VAL A 32 33.04 -1.61 10.20
N CYS A 33 32.84 -2.55 9.28
CA CYS A 33 33.87 -3.46 8.79
C CYS A 33 33.53 -4.00 7.40
N TYR A 34 34.45 -4.76 6.80
CA TYR A 34 34.31 -5.32 5.45
C TYR A 34 33.10 -6.26 5.31
N ASP A 35 32.86 -7.14 6.29
CA ASP A 35 31.73 -8.07 6.24
C ASP A 35 30.37 -7.36 6.30
N TRP A 36 30.27 -6.29 7.08
CA TRP A 36 29.08 -5.44 7.12
C TRP A 36 28.88 -4.68 5.81
N TYR A 37 29.97 -4.24 5.17
CA TYR A 37 29.91 -3.65 3.84
C TYR A 37 29.41 -4.65 2.79
N LEU A 38 29.89 -5.89 2.81
CA LEU A 38 29.40 -6.95 1.91
C LEU A 38 27.93 -7.28 2.18
N ALA A 39 27.52 -7.41 3.45
CA ALA A 39 26.13 -7.62 3.83
C ALA A 39 25.24 -6.49 3.32
N SER A 40 25.70 -5.25 3.41
CA SER A 40 24.96 -4.09 2.88
C SER A 40 24.78 -4.12 1.36
N LYS A 41 25.60 -4.88 0.61
CA LYS A 41 25.48 -4.99 -0.85
C LYS A 41 24.57 -6.12 -1.31
N SER A 42 24.20 -7.04 -0.43
CA SER A 42 23.37 -8.19 -0.80
C SER A 42 21.98 -7.76 -1.29
N GLU A 43 21.36 -8.61 -2.10
CA GLU A 43 19.97 -8.38 -2.55
C GLU A 43 19.00 -8.42 -1.39
N ARG A 44 19.21 -9.34 -0.45
CA ARG A 44 18.34 -9.53 0.72
C ARG A 44 18.24 -8.25 1.54
N SER A 45 19.36 -7.55 1.74
CA SER A 45 19.42 -6.29 2.46
C SER A 45 18.62 -5.15 1.83
N TRP A 46 18.27 -5.23 0.53
CA TRP A 46 17.51 -4.19 -0.19
C TRP A 46 16.19 -4.70 -0.76
N ARG A 47 15.80 -5.93 -0.44
CA ARG A 47 14.58 -6.56 -0.96
C ARG A 47 13.32 -5.75 -0.63
N TYR A 48 13.30 -5.12 0.54
CA TYR A 48 12.22 -4.25 1.00
C TYR A 48 12.72 -2.82 1.11
N PHE A 49 12.07 -1.93 0.37
CA PHE A 49 12.30 -0.50 0.43
C PHE A 49 11.07 0.20 1.00
N ARG A 50 11.28 1.02 2.02
CA ARG A 50 10.24 1.79 2.68
C ARG A 50 10.59 3.26 2.60
N TYR A 51 9.74 4.05 1.98
CA TYR A 51 9.86 5.50 1.97
C TYR A 51 9.26 6.06 3.27
N GLU A 52 10.07 6.84 3.98
CA GLU A 52 9.72 7.57 5.21
C GLU A 52 10.09 9.04 5.00
N ASP A 53 9.49 9.92 5.79
CA ASP A 53 9.89 11.32 5.82
C ASP A 53 11.38 11.46 6.15
N ASP A 54 11.98 12.54 5.65
CA ASP A 54 13.35 12.94 5.89
C ASP A 54 14.47 11.98 5.42
N ILE A 55 14.17 10.84 4.78
CA ILE A 55 15.22 9.91 4.30
C ILE A 55 16.19 10.59 3.34
N PHE A 56 15.66 11.34 2.38
CA PHE A 56 16.42 12.00 1.33
C PHE A 56 16.48 13.50 1.48
N VAL A 57 16.29 14.05 2.68
CA VAL A 57 16.35 15.50 2.85
C VAL A 57 17.66 15.97 3.46
N ARG A 58 18.02 17.20 3.14
CA ARG A 58 19.10 17.96 3.78
C ARG A 58 18.58 19.33 4.16
N ARG A 59 19.07 19.84 5.29
CA ARG A 59 18.75 21.17 5.76
C ARG A 59 19.55 22.20 4.96
N LYS A 60 18.87 23.14 4.32
CA LYS A 60 19.48 24.25 3.56
C LYS A 60 18.88 25.56 4.03
N PHE A 61 19.72 26.58 4.19
CA PHE A 61 19.25 27.92 4.51
C PHE A 61 18.83 28.64 3.23
N THR A 62 17.66 29.25 3.25
CA THR A 62 17.11 30.11 2.21
C THR A 62 16.89 31.51 2.79
N GLN A 63 17.15 32.55 2.00
CA GLN A 63 17.01 33.93 2.49
C GLN A 63 15.56 34.30 2.83
N HIS A 64 14.59 33.72 2.10
CA HIS A 64 13.17 34.07 2.24
C HIS A 64 12.43 33.23 3.28
N SER A 65 12.91 32.03 3.59
CA SER A 65 12.16 31.07 4.42
C SER A 65 13.03 30.39 5.48
N GLY A 66 14.25 30.88 5.69
CA GLY A 66 15.17 30.37 6.69
C GLY A 66 15.62 28.93 6.40
N TRP A 67 15.81 28.16 7.46
CA TRP A 67 16.21 26.76 7.36
C TRP A 67 15.06 25.87 6.90
N GLN A 68 15.19 25.28 5.72
CA GLN A 68 14.21 24.35 5.15
C GLN A 68 14.86 23.00 4.81
N ASN A 69 14.05 21.95 4.82
CA ASN A 69 14.45 20.62 4.37
C ASN A 69 14.18 20.49 2.86
N HIS A 70 15.24 20.27 2.09
CA HIS A 70 15.17 20.04 0.65
C HIS A 70 15.66 18.64 0.31
N ILE A 71 15.14 18.06 -0.77
CA ILE A 71 15.63 16.78 -1.26
C ILE A 71 17.10 16.89 -1.68
N ASP A 72 17.90 15.97 -1.17
CA ASP A 72 19.25 15.67 -1.61
C ASP A 72 19.19 14.74 -2.84
N HIS A 73 19.08 15.35 -4.02
CA HIS A 73 19.03 14.63 -5.29
C HIS A 73 20.27 13.77 -5.55
N TYR A 74 21.43 14.11 -4.96
CA TYR A 74 22.64 13.32 -5.13
C TYR A 74 22.52 11.99 -4.39
N ARG A 75 22.11 12.03 -3.11
CA ARG A 75 21.85 10.82 -2.32
C ARG A 75 20.78 9.94 -2.95
N LEU A 76 19.70 10.56 -3.41
CA LEU A 76 18.61 9.86 -4.07
C LEU A 76 19.09 9.13 -5.33
N ARG A 77 19.70 9.85 -6.29
CA ARG A 77 20.19 9.24 -7.54
C ARG A 77 21.17 8.10 -7.28
N PHE A 78 22.11 8.30 -6.37
CA PHE A 78 23.13 7.30 -6.05
C PHE A 78 22.52 6.05 -5.42
N LEU A 79 21.57 6.21 -4.49
CA LEU A 79 20.91 5.07 -3.86
C LEU A 79 20.04 4.32 -4.87
N THR A 80 19.24 5.04 -5.67
CA THR A 80 18.41 4.45 -6.71
C THR A 80 19.25 3.61 -7.66
N ALA A 81 20.31 4.18 -8.23
CA ALA A 81 21.18 3.47 -9.18
C ALA A 81 21.80 2.18 -8.61
N LYS A 82 22.05 2.13 -7.29
CA LYS A 82 22.70 0.97 -6.64
C LYS A 82 21.75 -0.10 -6.13
N THR A 83 20.50 0.25 -5.88
CA THR A 83 19.60 -0.60 -5.08
C THR A 83 18.28 -0.93 -5.76
N VAL A 84 17.82 -0.12 -6.72
CA VAL A 84 16.47 -0.23 -7.27
C VAL A 84 16.18 -1.60 -7.91
N THR A 85 17.17 -2.19 -8.57
CA THR A 85 17.06 -3.53 -9.20
C THR A 85 16.89 -4.66 -8.18
N LYS A 86 17.24 -4.42 -6.91
CA LYS A 86 17.14 -5.38 -5.80
C LYS A 86 15.79 -5.30 -5.10
N TRP A 87 15.00 -4.27 -5.35
CA TRP A 87 13.72 -4.07 -4.68
C TRP A 87 12.70 -5.09 -5.17
N LYS A 88 12.05 -5.80 -4.24
CA LYS A 88 10.91 -6.68 -4.51
C LYS A 88 9.61 -6.13 -3.94
N ARG A 89 9.70 -5.34 -2.85
CA ARG A 89 8.56 -4.64 -2.25
C ARG A 89 8.94 -3.20 -1.97
N PHE A 90 8.08 -2.29 -2.40
CA PHE A 90 8.19 -0.86 -2.16
C PHE A 90 6.94 -0.38 -1.44
N GLU A 91 7.15 0.26 -0.29
CA GLU A 91 6.07 0.82 0.52
C GLU A 91 6.32 2.30 0.80
N VAL A 92 5.31 3.11 0.53
CA VAL A 92 5.28 4.52 0.92
C VAL A 92 4.45 4.62 2.19
N LEU A 93 5.12 4.95 3.30
CA LEU A 93 4.42 5.26 4.55
C LEU A 93 3.76 6.64 4.48
N PRO A 94 2.83 6.95 5.39
CA PRO A 94 2.37 8.30 5.63
C PRO A 94 3.51 9.32 5.67
N VAL A 95 3.35 10.42 4.94
CA VAL A 95 4.36 11.47 4.77
C VAL A 95 3.80 12.83 5.18
N SER A 96 4.67 13.65 5.76
CA SER A 96 4.38 15.03 6.19
C SER A 96 4.60 16.02 5.04
N SER A 97 5.44 15.65 4.06
CA SER A 97 5.78 16.50 2.91
C SER A 97 5.41 15.83 1.58
N LEU A 98 4.28 16.25 1.01
CA LEU A 98 3.81 15.78 -0.29
C LEU A 98 4.76 16.13 -1.42
N SER A 99 5.37 17.31 -1.37
CA SER A 99 6.33 17.76 -2.38
C SER A 99 7.53 16.82 -2.44
N HIS A 100 8.03 16.35 -1.29
CA HIS A 100 9.19 15.46 -1.29
C HIS A 100 8.85 14.08 -1.87
N MET A 101 7.69 13.54 -1.50
CA MET A 101 7.26 12.24 -2.01
C MET A 101 6.96 12.28 -3.51
N TYR A 102 6.31 13.34 -4.00
CA TYR A 102 6.10 13.54 -5.44
C TYR A 102 7.43 13.60 -6.20
N GLU A 103 8.37 14.41 -5.72
CA GLU A 103 9.69 14.53 -6.34
C GLU A 103 10.48 13.22 -6.31
N PHE A 104 10.34 12.42 -5.24
CA PHE A 104 10.94 11.09 -5.17
C PHE A 104 10.40 10.16 -6.25
N LEU A 105 9.07 10.04 -6.38
CA LEU A 105 8.44 9.22 -7.42
C LEU A 105 8.82 9.71 -8.82
N ARG A 106 8.85 11.03 -9.05
CA ARG A 106 9.28 11.62 -10.31
C ARG A 106 10.72 11.26 -10.68
N VAL A 107 11.64 11.26 -9.71
CA VAL A 107 13.03 10.85 -9.96
C VAL A 107 13.12 9.36 -10.29
N LEU A 108 12.31 8.50 -9.66
CA LEU A 108 12.26 7.07 -10.00
C LEU A 108 11.67 6.82 -11.40
N SER A 109 10.61 7.54 -11.77
CA SER A 109 10.04 7.49 -13.12
C SER A 109 11.06 7.92 -14.17
N ASN A 110 11.70 9.07 -13.97
CA ASN A 110 12.72 9.56 -14.90
C ASN A 110 13.93 8.62 -15.01
N PHE A 111 14.31 7.99 -13.89
CA PHE A 111 15.36 6.96 -13.90
C PHE A 111 14.94 5.77 -14.76
N SER A 112 13.73 5.27 -14.58
CA SER A 112 13.23 4.10 -15.34
C SER A 112 13.10 4.40 -16.83
N GLU A 113 12.48 5.54 -17.16
CA GLU A 113 12.34 6.03 -18.54
C GLU A 113 13.71 6.17 -19.24
N TYR A 114 14.75 6.62 -18.52
CA TYR A 114 16.10 6.73 -19.07
C TYR A 114 16.69 5.37 -19.45
N TYR A 115 16.59 4.35 -18.59
CA TYR A 115 17.14 3.02 -18.88
C TYR A 115 16.30 2.26 -19.93
N GLU A 116 14.98 2.41 -19.89
CA GLU A 116 14.07 1.82 -20.87
C GLU A 116 14.38 2.33 -22.28
N ARG A 117 14.61 3.65 -22.44
CA ARG A 117 14.89 4.25 -23.75
C ARG A 117 16.32 4.05 -24.24
N ASN A 118 17.32 4.14 -23.36
CA ASN A 118 18.72 4.16 -23.79
C ASN A 118 19.42 2.81 -23.71
N ALA A 119 19.00 1.93 -22.80
CA ALA A 119 19.62 0.62 -22.58
C ALA A 119 18.68 -0.55 -22.88
N GLY A 120 17.39 -0.31 -23.09
CA GLY A 120 16.38 -1.37 -23.21
C GLY A 120 16.21 -2.18 -21.91
N GLU A 121 16.63 -1.60 -20.79
CA GLU A 121 16.56 -2.24 -19.47
C GLU A 121 15.36 -1.72 -18.69
N GLU A 122 14.65 -2.63 -18.02
CA GLU A 122 13.54 -2.30 -17.13
C GLU A 122 14.00 -2.43 -15.66
N PRO A 123 14.59 -1.39 -15.05
CA PRO A 123 15.25 -1.50 -13.75
C PRO A 123 14.29 -1.84 -12.60
N LEU A 124 12.99 -1.54 -12.77
CA LEU A 124 11.92 -1.81 -11.81
C LEU A 124 11.15 -3.11 -12.10
N SER A 125 11.52 -3.87 -13.13
CA SER A 125 10.88 -5.17 -13.47
C SER A 125 10.95 -6.18 -12.31
N GLY A 126 11.95 -6.06 -11.44
CA GLY A 126 12.08 -6.88 -10.23
C GLY A 126 11.05 -6.59 -9.15
N LEU A 127 10.38 -5.43 -9.18
CA LEU A 127 9.45 -4.98 -8.14
C LEU A 127 8.11 -5.69 -8.27
N GLN A 128 7.74 -6.49 -7.26
CA GLN A 128 6.55 -7.33 -7.28
C GLN A 128 5.40 -6.77 -6.43
N SER A 129 5.70 -5.91 -5.45
CA SER A 129 4.70 -5.33 -4.56
C SER A 129 4.91 -3.84 -4.39
N PHE A 130 3.83 -3.07 -4.57
CA PHE A 130 3.80 -1.64 -4.31
C PHE A 130 2.65 -1.31 -3.36
N GLN A 131 2.94 -0.55 -2.32
CA GLN A 131 1.96 -0.05 -1.37
C GLN A 131 2.08 1.46 -1.25
N PHE A 132 0.95 2.12 -1.42
CA PHE A 132 0.78 3.55 -1.21
C PHE A 132 -0.38 3.76 -0.24
N GLU A 133 -0.07 4.29 0.94
CA GLU A 133 -1.07 4.70 1.93
C GLU A 133 -1.05 6.21 2.10
N TRP A 134 -2.21 6.82 1.87
CA TRP A 134 -2.39 8.24 2.10
C TRP A 134 -2.81 8.55 3.52
N GLU A 135 -1.97 9.33 4.17
CA GLU A 135 -2.29 10.01 5.41
C GLU A 135 -1.44 11.27 5.48
N MET A 136 -2.10 12.43 5.38
CA MET A 136 -1.42 13.71 5.58
C MET A 136 -1.38 13.99 7.08
N HIS A 137 -0.18 13.98 7.68
CA HIS A 137 0.01 14.46 9.03
C HIS A 137 -0.12 15.99 9.03
N VAL A 138 -1.33 16.50 9.30
CA VAL A 138 -1.49 17.92 9.65
C VAL A 138 -1.10 18.06 11.12
N PRO A 139 -0.02 18.79 11.47
CA PRO A 139 0.32 19.04 12.86
C PRO A 139 -0.85 19.74 13.54
N LYS A 140 -1.38 19.16 14.62
CA LYS A 140 -2.53 19.70 15.36
C LYS A 140 -2.19 20.96 16.17
N GLU A 141 -0.94 21.42 16.16
CA GLU A 141 -0.47 22.52 16.99
C GLU A 141 0.05 23.67 16.11
N GLY A 142 -0.63 24.83 16.18
CA GLY A 142 -0.03 26.13 15.85
C GLY A 142 -0.71 26.97 14.77
N ALA A 143 -1.62 26.41 13.96
CA ALA A 143 -2.41 27.21 13.02
C ALA A 143 -3.89 26.96 13.31
N GLY A 144 -4.64 28.01 13.64
CA GLY A 144 -6.10 27.98 13.87
C GLY A 144 -6.93 27.60 12.64
N VAL A 145 -6.36 26.85 11.70
CA VAL A 145 -7.03 26.27 10.56
C VAL A 145 -7.26 24.80 10.91
N HIS A 146 -8.41 24.52 11.51
CA HIS A 146 -8.98 23.18 11.47
C HIS A 146 -9.24 22.83 10.01
N PHE A 147 -8.30 22.14 9.36
CA PHE A 147 -8.63 21.42 8.13
C PHE A 147 -9.51 20.23 8.54
N ASP A 148 -10.81 20.50 8.70
CA ASP A 148 -11.86 19.50 8.89
C ASP A 148 -12.24 18.81 7.56
N HIS A 149 -11.43 19.03 6.53
CA HIS A 149 -11.61 18.46 5.21
C HIS A 149 -10.53 17.43 4.97
N ASP A 150 -10.96 16.19 4.76
CA ASP A 150 -10.16 15.13 4.18
C ASP A 150 -9.54 15.64 2.86
N ILE A 151 -8.29 16.10 2.91
CA ILE A 151 -7.55 16.51 1.71
C ILE A 151 -7.25 15.22 0.91
N GLY A 152 -7.89 15.05 -0.24
CA GLY A 152 -7.68 13.90 -1.13
C GLY A 152 -6.32 13.92 -1.84
N THR A 153 -5.90 12.75 -2.37
CA THR A 153 -4.63 12.55 -3.13
C THR A 153 -4.65 13.03 -4.58
N GLY A 154 -5.67 13.79 -4.98
CA GLY A 154 -5.90 14.17 -6.37
C GLY A 154 -4.79 15.00 -7.02
N GLY A 155 -5.01 15.39 -8.27
CA GLY A 155 -4.14 16.30 -9.00
C GLY A 155 -2.74 15.75 -9.27
N THR A 156 -1.72 16.55 -8.95
CA THR A 156 -0.32 16.26 -9.28
C THR A 156 0.22 15.02 -8.58
N MET A 157 -0.25 14.74 -7.36
CA MET A 157 0.18 13.56 -6.62
C MET A 157 -0.31 12.27 -7.31
N LEU A 158 -1.61 12.19 -7.62
CA LEU A 158 -2.17 11.07 -8.37
C LEU A 158 -1.47 10.88 -9.74
N ALA A 159 -1.17 11.98 -10.43
CA ALA A 159 -0.42 11.94 -11.68
C ALA A 159 1.01 11.39 -11.48
N GLY A 160 1.70 11.78 -10.41
CA GLY A 160 3.02 11.27 -10.05
C GLY A 160 3.02 9.78 -9.68
N ILE A 161 2.00 9.32 -8.95
CA ILE A 161 1.80 7.90 -8.65
C ILE A 161 1.61 7.12 -9.95
N TRP A 162 0.75 7.60 -10.85
CA TRP A 162 0.55 6.96 -12.15
C TRP A 162 1.84 6.92 -12.99
N LEU A 163 2.56 8.05 -13.06
CA LEU A 163 3.83 8.15 -13.78
C LEU A 163 4.86 7.15 -13.25
N PHE A 164 4.78 6.75 -11.99
CA PHE A 164 5.63 5.72 -11.42
C PHE A 164 5.10 4.31 -11.72
N LEU A 165 3.80 4.07 -11.52
CA LEU A 165 3.16 2.76 -11.70
C LEU A 165 3.38 2.18 -13.10
N GLN A 166 3.39 3.00 -14.15
CA GLN A 166 3.59 2.54 -15.53
C GLN A 166 4.96 1.87 -15.78
N HIS A 167 5.94 2.03 -14.88
CA HIS A 167 7.26 1.39 -15.00
C HIS A 167 7.36 0.08 -14.20
N LEU A 168 6.28 -0.34 -13.53
CA LEU A 168 6.27 -1.52 -12.67
C LEU A 168 5.81 -2.78 -13.41
N PHE A 169 6.58 -3.19 -14.42
CA PHE A 169 6.19 -4.29 -15.32
C PHE A 169 6.01 -5.64 -14.62
N GLY A 170 6.74 -5.87 -13.51
CA GLY A 170 6.69 -7.10 -12.71
C GLY A 170 5.70 -7.06 -11.54
N LEU A 171 4.85 -6.05 -11.45
CA LEU A 171 3.95 -5.85 -10.31
C LEU A 171 2.89 -6.95 -10.21
N LYS A 172 2.81 -7.58 -9.03
CA LYS A 172 1.84 -8.63 -8.68
C LYS A 172 0.90 -8.22 -7.55
N SER A 173 1.35 -7.35 -6.66
CA SER A 173 0.58 -6.85 -5.53
C SER A 173 0.53 -5.32 -5.56
N LEU A 174 -0.68 -4.78 -5.64
CA LEU A 174 -0.92 -3.34 -5.61
C LEU A 174 -1.81 -2.99 -4.41
N ALA A 175 -1.32 -2.11 -3.55
CA ALA A 175 -2.08 -1.57 -2.45
C ALA A 175 -2.21 -0.05 -2.57
N LEU A 176 -3.44 0.42 -2.74
CA LEU A 176 -3.83 1.82 -2.82
C LEU A 176 -4.81 2.09 -1.69
N ILE A 177 -4.33 2.80 -0.65
CA ILE A 177 -5.03 2.94 0.62
C ILE A 177 -5.26 4.42 0.88
N ASN A 178 -6.50 4.76 1.23
CA ASN A 178 -6.97 6.10 1.60
C ASN A 178 -6.78 7.18 0.53
N LEU A 179 -6.81 6.83 -0.77
CA LEU A 179 -6.64 7.83 -1.83
C LEU A 179 -7.65 8.98 -1.73
N GLN A 180 -8.87 8.71 -1.26
CA GLN A 180 -9.91 9.72 -1.01
C GLN A 180 -10.14 10.64 -2.23
N LEU A 181 -10.25 10.04 -3.42
CA LEU A 181 -10.42 10.75 -4.69
C LEU A 181 -11.84 11.29 -4.90
N ALA A 182 -11.93 12.37 -5.69
CA ALA A 182 -13.17 12.86 -6.25
C ALA A 182 -13.58 12.06 -7.50
N GLU A 183 -14.85 12.15 -7.90
CA GLU A 183 -15.41 11.35 -9.00
C GLU A 183 -14.71 11.56 -10.34
N ARG A 184 -14.36 12.81 -10.62
CA ARG A 184 -13.74 13.20 -11.89
C ARG A 184 -12.35 12.58 -12.07
N GLU A 185 -11.67 12.24 -10.99
CA GLU A 185 -10.30 11.70 -11.01
C GLU A 185 -10.31 10.18 -10.91
N PHE A 186 -11.31 9.62 -10.23
CA PHE A 186 -11.38 8.20 -9.92
C PHE A 186 -11.53 7.32 -11.16
N ASN A 187 -12.53 7.57 -12.01
CA ASN A 187 -12.79 6.68 -13.15
C ASN A 187 -11.61 6.63 -14.14
N PRO A 188 -11.02 7.77 -14.57
CA PRO A 188 -9.87 7.74 -15.47
C PRO A 188 -8.65 7.05 -14.85
N PHE A 189 -8.47 7.18 -13.54
CA PHE A 189 -7.38 6.50 -12.83
C PHE A 189 -7.61 4.99 -12.79
N MET A 190 -8.82 4.53 -12.47
CA MET A 190 -9.13 3.10 -12.44
C MET A 190 -9.04 2.44 -13.81
N GLU A 191 -9.46 3.12 -14.88
CA GLU A 191 -9.33 2.62 -16.24
C GLU A 191 -7.86 2.40 -16.62
N LYS A 192 -6.97 3.33 -16.24
CA LYS A 192 -5.52 3.19 -16.42
C LYS A 192 -4.96 1.99 -15.65
N ILE A 193 -5.33 1.84 -14.39
CA ILE A 193 -4.89 0.70 -13.55
C ILE A 193 -5.33 -0.62 -14.17
N TRP A 194 -6.61 -0.74 -14.55
CA TRP A 194 -7.13 -1.93 -15.20
C TRP A 194 -6.40 -2.23 -16.51
N THR A 195 -6.32 -1.26 -17.42
CA THR A 195 -5.68 -1.42 -18.75
C THR A 195 -4.24 -1.94 -18.63
N PHE A 196 -3.49 -1.46 -17.64
CA PHE A 196 -2.07 -1.79 -17.51
C PHE A 196 -1.82 -3.09 -16.73
N PHE A 197 -2.66 -3.39 -15.73
CA PHE A 197 -2.39 -4.42 -14.73
C PHE A 197 -3.37 -5.62 -14.73
N GLN A 198 -4.43 -5.60 -15.53
CA GLN A 198 -5.49 -6.64 -15.54
C GLN A 198 -4.96 -8.08 -15.58
N ASP A 199 -3.91 -8.34 -16.37
CA ASP A 199 -3.38 -9.69 -16.58
C ASP A 199 -2.28 -10.09 -15.59
N ARG A 200 -1.85 -9.19 -14.70
CA ARG A 200 -0.64 -9.38 -13.88
C ARG A 200 -0.90 -9.37 -12.37
N LEU A 201 -1.92 -8.64 -11.92
CA LEU A 201 -2.19 -8.53 -10.49
C LEU A 201 -2.74 -9.83 -9.90
N GLU A 202 -2.06 -10.30 -8.86
CA GLU A 202 -2.45 -11.41 -8.00
C GLU A 202 -3.05 -10.92 -6.67
N GLU A 203 -2.67 -9.73 -6.20
CA GLU A 203 -3.22 -9.10 -4.99
C GLU A 203 -3.58 -7.63 -5.23
N LEU A 204 -4.77 -7.24 -4.78
CA LEU A 204 -5.26 -5.87 -4.87
C LEU A 204 -5.84 -5.45 -3.53
N TYR A 205 -5.28 -4.39 -2.95
CA TYR A 205 -5.80 -3.70 -1.78
C TYR A 205 -6.29 -2.34 -2.24
N PHE A 206 -7.60 -2.13 -2.13
CA PHE A 206 -8.27 -0.94 -2.62
C PHE A 206 -9.16 -0.39 -1.53
N LEU A 207 -8.57 0.42 -0.65
CA LEU A 207 -9.22 0.88 0.58
C LEU A 207 -9.46 2.37 0.53
N ASN A 208 -10.70 2.79 0.80
CA ASN A 208 -11.11 4.20 0.90
C ASN A 208 -10.59 5.06 -0.27
N ALA A 209 -10.69 4.51 -1.49
CA ALA A 209 -10.19 5.16 -2.70
C ALA A 209 -10.98 6.42 -3.10
N THR A 210 -12.22 6.56 -2.61
CA THR A 210 -13.12 7.70 -2.86
C THR A 210 -13.63 8.28 -1.55
N LEU A 211 -14.06 9.54 -1.54
CA LEU A 211 -14.71 10.17 -0.37
C LEU A 211 -16.18 9.77 -0.17
N TYR A 212 -16.77 9.10 -1.16
CA TYR A 212 -18.19 8.77 -1.23
C TYR A 212 -18.38 7.34 -1.76
N ARG A 213 -19.60 6.80 -1.64
CA ARG A 213 -19.95 5.49 -2.17
C ARG A 213 -19.80 5.47 -3.69
N LYS A 214 -18.93 4.59 -4.19
CA LYS A 214 -18.69 4.41 -5.63
C LYS A 214 -18.38 2.94 -5.91
N PRO A 215 -19.39 2.13 -6.30
CA PRO A 215 -19.14 0.75 -6.71
C PRO A 215 -18.13 0.67 -7.87
N VAL A 216 -17.27 -0.35 -7.83
CA VAL A 216 -16.12 -0.48 -8.74
C VAL A 216 -16.16 -1.83 -9.46
N LEU A 217 -16.85 -1.89 -10.59
CA LEU A 217 -16.97 -3.13 -11.41
C LEU A 217 -15.61 -3.68 -11.87
N TYR A 218 -14.62 -2.79 -12.10
CA TYR A 218 -13.25 -3.19 -12.47
C TYR A 218 -12.62 -4.20 -11.52
N LEU A 219 -13.03 -4.25 -10.24
CA LEU A 219 -12.52 -5.22 -9.27
C LEU A 219 -12.80 -6.67 -9.69
N GLY A 220 -13.91 -6.92 -10.40
CA GLY A 220 -14.27 -8.23 -10.94
C GLY A 220 -13.60 -8.56 -12.27
N LEU A 221 -12.78 -7.66 -12.83
CA LEU A 221 -12.12 -7.85 -14.13
C LEU A 221 -10.64 -8.27 -14.02
N PHE A 222 -10.06 -8.28 -12.81
CA PHE A 222 -8.70 -8.78 -12.56
C PHE A 222 -8.70 -10.31 -12.46
N LEU A 223 -8.64 -11.00 -13.60
CA LEU A 223 -8.84 -12.46 -13.70
C LEU A 223 -7.83 -13.31 -12.90
N ASN A 224 -6.62 -12.77 -12.68
CA ASN A 224 -5.55 -13.44 -11.95
C ASN A 224 -5.55 -13.17 -10.44
N LEU A 225 -6.54 -12.41 -9.96
CA LEU A 225 -6.60 -11.99 -8.57
C LEU A 225 -6.81 -13.18 -7.62
N ARG A 226 -5.90 -13.34 -6.67
CA ARG A 226 -5.92 -14.35 -5.60
C ARG A 226 -6.37 -13.76 -4.27
N LYS A 227 -6.11 -12.47 -4.07
CA LYS A 227 -6.49 -11.73 -2.87
C LYS A 227 -7.08 -10.38 -3.24
N LEU A 228 -8.33 -10.14 -2.82
CA LEU A 228 -8.99 -8.85 -2.90
C LEU A 228 -9.25 -8.33 -1.50
N VAL A 229 -8.79 -7.11 -1.23
CA VAL A 229 -9.07 -6.38 0.00
C VAL A 229 -9.69 -5.04 -0.39
N VAL A 230 -10.92 -4.78 0.02
CA VAL A 230 -11.69 -3.63 -0.47
C VAL A 230 -12.54 -3.00 0.63
N SER A 231 -12.77 -1.68 0.55
CA SER A 231 -13.74 -1.01 1.42
C SER A 231 -15.19 -1.26 0.95
N PRO A 232 -16.17 -1.38 1.85
CA PRO A 232 -17.56 -1.68 1.46
C PRO A 232 -18.22 -0.59 0.61
N GLN A 233 -17.75 0.65 0.66
CA GLN A 233 -18.24 1.74 -0.18
C GLN A 233 -17.96 1.54 -1.68
N HIS A 234 -17.06 0.60 -2.02
CA HIS A 234 -16.68 0.24 -3.38
C HIS A 234 -17.40 -1.00 -3.91
N LEU A 235 -18.36 -1.52 -3.13
CA LEU A 235 -19.11 -2.73 -3.45
C LEU A 235 -20.61 -2.43 -3.65
N ASP A 236 -21.19 -3.15 -4.59
CA ASP A 236 -22.62 -3.35 -4.76
C ASP A 236 -22.89 -4.77 -5.28
N ASP A 237 -24.14 -5.03 -5.64
CA ASP A 237 -24.61 -6.33 -6.10
C ASP A 237 -23.91 -6.76 -7.41
N ASP A 238 -23.75 -5.84 -8.36
CA ASP A 238 -23.09 -6.12 -9.64
C ASP A 238 -21.59 -6.39 -9.46
N CYS A 239 -20.92 -5.63 -8.60
CA CYS A 239 -19.53 -5.90 -8.22
C CYS A 239 -19.40 -7.32 -7.67
N LEU A 240 -20.30 -7.72 -6.79
CA LEU A 240 -20.25 -9.02 -6.13
C LEU A 240 -20.48 -10.18 -7.12
N ILE A 241 -21.39 -10.01 -8.07
CA ILE A 241 -21.62 -10.98 -9.15
C ILE A 241 -20.32 -11.17 -9.95
N LEU A 242 -19.68 -10.10 -10.40
CA LEU A 242 -18.42 -10.19 -11.17
C LEU A 242 -17.27 -10.79 -10.34
N ILE A 243 -17.15 -10.41 -9.07
CA ILE A 243 -16.15 -10.99 -8.15
C ILE A 243 -16.42 -12.50 -7.95
N GLY A 244 -17.69 -12.93 -8.02
CA GLY A 244 -18.11 -14.33 -8.02
C GLY A 244 -17.61 -15.14 -9.21
N ASP A 245 -17.19 -14.50 -10.31
CA ASP A 245 -16.64 -15.20 -11.47
C ASP A 245 -15.10 -15.33 -11.43
N LEU A 246 -14.43 -14.71 -10.44
CA LEU A 246 -12.98 -14.74 -10.28
C LEU A 246 -12.47 -16.11 -9.79
N ARG A 247 -12.15 -17.01 -10.73
CA ARG A 247 -11.73 -18.39 -10.46
C ARG A 247 -10.47 -18.53 -9.60
N SER A 248 -9.58 -17.54 -9.67
CA SER A 248 -8.30 -17.53 -8.95
C SER A 248 -8.41 -17.01 -7.51
N LEU A 249 -9.55 -16.41 -7.15
CA LEU A 249 -9.73 -15.74 -5.87
C LEU A 249 -9.77 -16.75 -4.73
N LYS A 250 -8.93 -16.51 -3.72
CA LYS A 250 -8.81 -17.37 -2.52
C LYS A 250 -9.17 -16.62 -1.26
N THR A 251 -8.93 -15.32 -1.24
CA THR A 251 -9.14 -14.45 -0.07
C THR A 251 -9.88 -13.21 -0.51
N PHE A 252 -11.04 -12.96 0.08
CA PHE A 252 -11.81 -11.74 -0.11
C PHE A 252 -12.02 -11.08 1.24
N MET A 253 -11.62 -9.82 1.39
CA MET A 253 -11.71 -9.09 2.65
C MET A 253 -12.45 -7.78 2.44
N ILE A 254 -13.53 -7.58 3.19
CA ILE A 254 -14.26 -6.33 3.25
C ILE A 254 -13.77 -5.60 4.50
N VAL A 255 -13.10 -4.47 4.31
CA VAL A 255 -12.44 -3.73 5.39
C VAL A 255 -13.13 -2.39 5.64
N GLN A 256 -13.61 -2.19 6.86
CA GLN A 256 -14.09 -0.91 7.35
C GLN A 256 -13.03 -0.26 8.23
N THR A 257 -12.76 1.01 7.97
CA THR A 257 -11.84 1.85 8.77
C THR A 257 -12.53 3.15 9.19
N GLU A 258 -11.83 3.99 9.95
CA GLU A 258 -12.30 5.32 10.35
C GLU A 258 -12.60 6.24 9.16
N LYS A 259 -11.98 5.99 8.01
CA LYS A 259 -12.12 6.75 6.76
C LYS A 259 -13.13 6.14 5.78
N THR A 260 -13.78 5.03 6.14
CA THR A 260 -14.79 4.41 5.28
C THR A 260 -16.04 5.28 5.24
N SER A 261 -16.43 5.71 4.04
CA SER A 261 -17.59 6.55 3.78
C SER A 261 -18.90 5.76 3.94
N GLU A 262 -20.04 6.41 3.68
CA GLU A 262 -21.32 5.73 3.57
C GLU A 262 -21.25 4.53 2.61
N HIS A 263 -21.94 3.45 2.99
CA HIS A 263 -21.92 2.18 2.27
C HIS A 263 -23.21 1.41 2.54
N ARG A 264 -23.47 0.38 1.72
CA ARG A 264 -24.62 -0.52 1.86
C ARG A 264 -24.14 -1.96 1.79
N ALA A 265 -24.85 -2.84 2.49
CA ALA A 265 -24.63 -4.26 2.35
C ALA A 265 -25.09 -4.72 0.96
N CYS A 266 -24.39 -5.69 0.39
CA CYS A 266 -24.87 -6.38 -0.81
C CYS A 266 -26.07 -7.25 -0.45
N SER A 267 -26.99 -7.45 -1.39
CA SER A 267 -28.19 -8.25 -1.15
C SER A 267 -27.85 -9.73 -0.95
N ARG A 268 -28.73 -10.43 -0.24
CA ARG A 268 -28.62 -11.89 -0.05
C ARG A 268 -28.54 -12.62 -1.38
N ASN A 269 -29.34 -12.21 -2.37
CA ASN A 269 -29.37 -12.82 -3.70
C ASN A 269 -27.99 -12.77 -4.37
N SER A 270 -27.30 -11.64 -4.28
CA SER A 270 -25.95 -11.48 -4.85
C SER A 270 -24.91 -12.35 -4.14
N TRP A 271 -25.04 -12.50 -2.81
CA TRP A 271 -24.20 -13.43 -2.05
C TRP A 271 -24.48 -14.90 -2.39
N GLU A 272 -25.74 -15.27 -2.66
CA GLU A 272 -26.09 -16.62 -3.13
C GLU A 272 -25.51 -16.91 -4.52
N ILE A 273 -25.49 -15.92 -5.42
CA ILE A 273 -24.84 -16.02 -6.74
C ILE A 273 -23.33 -16.18 -6.56
N PHE A 274 -22.71 -15.34 -5.71
CA PHE A 274 -21.30 -15.44 -5.37
C PHE A 274 -20.94 -16.81 -4.79
N GLU A 275 -21.76 -17.34 -3.89
CA GLU A 275 -21.53 -18.65 -3.26
C GLU A 275 -21.57 -19.79 -4.30
N LYS A 276 -22.53 -19.74 -5.22
CA LYS A 276 -22.66 -20.71 -6.32
C LYS A 276 -21.46 -20.65 -7.28
N GLY A 277 -20.94 -19.46 -7.58
CA GLY A 277 -19.81 -19.27 -8.48
C GLY A 277 -18.45 -19.60 -7.84
N ASN A 278 -18.21 -19.13 -6.61
CA ASN A 278 -16.88 -19.08 -6.00
C ASN A 278 -16.82 -19.36 -4.50
N GLY A 279 -17.97 -19.52 -3.83
CA GLY A 279 -18.07 -19.64 -2.37
C GLY A 279 -17.20 -20.73 -1.75
N GLY A 280 -17.19 -21.91 -2.36
CA GLY A 280 -16.38 -23.04 -1.89
C GLY A 280 -14.87 -22.85 -1.98
N ARG A 281 -14.38 -21.84 -2.72
CA ARG A 281 -12.95 -21.57 -2.92
C ARG A 281 -12.49 -20.32 -2.18
N THR A 282 -13.34 -19.29 -2.15
CA THR A 282 -13.00 -17.99 -1.60
C THR A 282 -13.33 -17.91 -0.12
N ARG A 283 -12.34 -17.51 0.68
CA ARG A 283 -12.53 -17.24 2.10
C ARG A 283 -12.87 -15.76 2.29
N LEU A 284 -14.11 -15.49 2.67
CA LEU A 284 -14.59 -14.14 2.98
C LEU A 284 -14.26 -13.74 4.43
N TYR A 285 -13.70 -12.56 4.60
CA TYR A 285 -13.41 -11.95 5.90
C TYR A 285 -14.05 -10.58 6.00
N LEU A 286 -14.70 -10.28 7.13
CA LEU A 286 -15.10 -8.92 7.47
C LEU A 286 -14.08 -8.36 8.44
N VAL A 287 -13.59 -7.15 8.20
CA VAL A 287 -12.53 -6.54 9.01
C VAL A 287 -12.96 -5.17 9.48
N LEU A 288 -12.79 -4.92 10.77
CA LEU A 288 -12.93 -3.59 11.37
C LEU A 288 -11.57 -3.12 11.88
N LYS A 289 -11.06 -2.01 11.34
CA LYS A 289 -9.76 -1.43 11.69
C LYS A 289 -9.93 -0.05 12.33
N GLY A 290 -9.35 0.13 13.51
CA GLY A 290 -9.41 1.41 14.26
C GLY A 290 -10.78 1.69 14.88
N LYS A 291 -11.03 2.95 15.27
CA LYS A 291 -12.31 3.42 15.81
C LYS A 291 -13.27 3.75 14.67
N GLY A 292 -13.91 2.73 14.10
CA GLY A 292 -14.92 2.92 13.06
C GLY A 292 -15.97 3.94 13.49
N ARG A 293 -16.23 4.96 12.66
CA ARG A 293 -17.32 5.93 12.86
C ARG A 293 -18.70 5.29 12.71
N LEU A 294 -18.77 4.23 11.91
CA LEU A 294 -19.98 3.49 11.58
C LEU A 294 -19.93 2.10 12.23
N PRO A 295 -21.08 1.52 12.59
CA PRO A 295 -21.14 0.14 13.04
C PRO A 295 -20.62 -0.81 11.95
N MET A 296 -20.16 -1.98 12.37
CA MET A 296 -19.69 -2.98 11.41
C MET A 296 -20.84 -3.38 10.47
N LEU A 297 -20.55 -3.37 9.17
CA LEU A 297 -21.50 -3.72 8.13
C LEU A 297 -21.70 -5.23 8.10
N VAL A 298 -22.88 -5.67 8.51
CA VAL A 298 -23.30 -7.06 8.34
C VAL A 298 -23.65 -7.29 6.86
N GLN A 299 -23.12 -8.37 6.28
CA GLN A 299 -23.41 -8.78 4.90
C GLN A 299 -24.42 -9.94 4.93
N PRO A 300 -25.71 -9.69 4.60
CA PRO A 300 -26.77 -10.66 4.78
C PRO A 300 -26.59 -11.86 3.84
N GLY A 301 -26.53 -13.07 4.39
CA GLY A 301 -26.36 -14.31 3.61
C GLY A 301 -24.94 -14.54 3.08
N ALA A 302 -23.98 -13.70 3.45
CA ALA A 302 -22.60 -13.85 3.02
C ALA A 302 -21.91 -15.05 3.70
N PRO A 303 -21.05 -15.80 2.98
CA PRO A 303 -20.31 -16.95 3.50
C PRO A 303 -19.09 -16.50 4.34
N VAL A 304 -19.34 -15.74 5.41
CA VAL A 304 -18.27 -15.14 6.23
C VAL A 304 -17.52 -16.22 7.00
N LYS A 305 -16.22 -16.36 6.72
CA LYS A 305 -15.36 -17.31 7.42
C LYS A 305 -14.99 -16.84 8.82
N SER A 306 -14.61 -15.56 8.95
CA SER A 306 -14.32 -14.95 10.25
C SER A 306 -14.41 -13.44 10.18
N ILE A 307 -14.67 -12.83 11.33
CA ILE A 307 -14.65 -11.39 11.52
C ILE A 307 -13.38 -11.02 12.29
N ILE A 308 -12.66 -10.00 11.81
CA ILE A 308 -11.37 -9.59 12.33
C ILE A 308 -11.45 -8.16 12.87
N TRP A 309 -11.06 -7.98 14.12
CA TRP A 309 -10.91 -6.66 14.74
C TRP A 309 -9.42 -6.33 14.87
N GLU A 310 -9.00 -5.26 14.22
CA GLU A 310 -7.61 -4.78 14.23
C GLU A 310 -7.56 -3.38 14.88
N LYS A 311 -6.86 -3.26 16.01
CA LYS A 311 -6.73 -1.99 16.77
C LYS A 311 -8.09 -1.36 17.15
N TYR A 312 -9.10 -2.19 17.46
CA TYR A 312 -10.44 -1.74 17.88
C TYR A 312 -10.51 -1.58 19.41
N ASN A 313 -10.99 -0.42 19.87
CA ASN A 313 -11.16 -0.10 21.29
C ASN A 313 -12.64 0.04 21.71
N GLY A 314 -13.60 -0.33 20.85
CA GLY A 314 -15.04 -0.21 21.13
C GLY A 314 -15.65 -1.47 21.77
N GLN A 315 -16.94 -1.39 22.13
CA GLN A 315 -17.72 -2.50 22.70
C GLN A 315 -18.37 -3.32 21.57
N LEU A 316 -18.28 -4.66 21.66
CA LEU A 316 -18.96 -5.59 20.75
C LEU A 316 -20.48 -5.54 21.00
N THR A 317 -21.28 -5.35 19.96
CA THR A 317 -22.74 -5.53 20.03
C THR A 317 -23.10 -7.02 19.99
N TYR A 318 -24.08 -7.40 20.81
CA TYR A 318 -24.51 -8.77 21.08
C TYR A 318 -24.87 -9.57 19.80
N ASP A 319 -25.45 -8.90 18.80
CA ASP A 319 -25.92 -9.51 17.54
C ASP A 319 -24.80 -10.15 16.68
N LEU A 320 -23.54 -9.72 16.85
CA LEU A 320 -22.41 -10.21 16.05
C LEU A 320 -21.80 -11.52 16.58
N THR A 321 -22.14 -11.92 17.80
CA THR A 321 -21.44 -13.00 18.51
C THR A 321 -22.01 -14.40 18.27
N GLN A 322 -23.21 -14.53 17.72
CA GLN A 322 -23.91 -15.82 17.74
C GLN A 322 -23.62 -16.76 16.55
N ASN A 323 -23.00 -16.30 15.45
CA ASN A 323 -22.87 -17.14 14.23
C ASN A 323 -21.51 -17.11 13.52
N VAL A 324 -20.49 -16.40 14.03
CA VAL A 324 -19.22 -16.25 13.31
C VAL A 324 -18.01 -16.41 14.22
N LYS A 325 -16.97 -17.11 13.72
CA LYS A 325 -15.68 -17.21 14.41
C LYS A 325 -15.01 -15.83 14.45
N ILE A 326 -14.91 -15.26 15.65
CA ILE A 326 -14.21 -14.00 15.91
C ILE A 326 -12.71 -14.28 16.05
N VAL A 327 -11.87 -13.54 15.32
CA VAL A 327 -10.40 -13.71 15.36
C VAL A 327 -9.72 -12.35 15.47
N PHE A 328 -8.85 -12.16 16.45
CA PHE A 328 -8.01 -10.96 16.57
C PHE A 328 -6.66 -11.18 15.86
N ARG A 329 -6.35 -10.41 14.81
CA ARG A 329 -5.09 -10.51 14.03
C ARG A 329 -4.69 -9.16 13.43
N ASN A 330 -3.38 -8.98 13.21
CA ASN A 330 -2.86 -7.96 12.29
C ASN A 330 -2.88 -8.52 10.86
N ILE A 331 -3.44 -7.78 9.91
CA ILE A 331 -3.72 -8.26 8.53
C ILE A 331 -2.76 -7.68 7.50
N PHE A 332 -2.12 -6.56 7.83
CA PHE A 332 -1.14 -5.90 6.98
C PHE A 332 0.29 -6.39 7.29
N PRO A 333 1.10 -6.72 6.27
CA PRO A 333 2.47 -7.18 6.45
C PRO A 333 3.48 -6.07 6.73
#